data_AF-K1V4J1-F1
#
_entry.id   AF-K1V4J1-F1
#
_cell.length_a   1.000
_cell.length_b   1.000
_cell.length_c   1.000
_cell.angle_alpha   90.00
_cell.angle_beta   90.00
_cell.angle_gamma   90.00
#
_symmetry.space_group_name_H-M   'P 1'
#
loop_
_entity.id
_entity.type
_entity.pdbx_description
1 polymer ?
#
loop_
_entity_poly.entity_id
_entity_poly.type
_entity_poly.pdbx_seq_one_letter_code
_entity_poly.pdbx_strand_id
1 'polypeptide(L)'
;MRSGQKLHNLKQAARTLNFLTEHEIDSYPDLESRVAEITAASTEAAAALKAAERRLAEMAVLIKDVTTCKELRPLVQEYQRAADKKQFRRKHEGTLILYEAAAKALKEQGFQKLPDLYALKNEYKQLAEQKDQMQRQYNDAKRQMQEYGIIKQNVDGILRTAPGKEQMQER
;
A
#
# COMPACT_ATOMS: atom_id res chain seq x y z
N MET A 1 9.67 -7.96 45.47
CA MET A 1 9.31 -7.77 44.04
C MET A 1 9.39 -6.32 43.53
N ARG A 2 9.56 -5.28 44.38
CA ARG A 2 9.60 -3.86 43.94
C ARG A 2 10.90 -3.40 43.26
N SER A 3 12.02 -4.09 43.45
CA SER A 3 13.35 -3.64 42.97
C SER A 3 13.55 -3.80 41.46
N GLY A 4 12.94 -4.82 40.84
CA GLY A 4 13.05 -5.07 39.39
C GLY A 4 12.28 -4.05 38.54
N GLN A 5 11.09 -3.64 38.99
CA GLN A 5 10.26 -2.64 38.29
C GLN A 5 10.94 -1.27 38.25
N LYS A 6 11.58 -0.84 39.35
CA LYS A 6 12.31 0.43 39.40
C LYS A 6 13.50 0.47 38.43
N LEU A 7 14.28 -0.61 38.36
CA LEU A 7 15.42 -0.70 37.45
C LEU A 7 14.98 -0.76 35.97
N HIS A 8 13.88 -1.46 35.69
CA HIS A 8 13.29 -1.52 34.34
C HIS A 8 12.83 -0.13 33.86
N ASN A 9 12.14 0.62 34.73
CA ASN A 9 11.67 1.97 34.44
C ASN A 9 12.84 2.94 34.21
N LEU A 10 13.93 2.85 35.00
CA LEU A 10 15.10 3.72 34.82
C LEU A 10 15.81 3.46 33.47
N LYS A 11 15.95 2.19 33.07
CA LYS A 11 16.53 1.84 31.77
C LYS A 11 15.67 2.33 30.60
N GLN A 12 14.34 2.28 30.72
CA GLN A 12 13.42 2.83 29.72
C GLN A 12 13.48 4.35 29.65
N ALA A 13 13.56 5.05 30.78
CA ALA A 13 13.71 6.50 30.83
C ALA A 13 15.01 6.95 30.16
N ALA A 14 16.14 6.27 30.42
CA ALA A 14 17.42 6.57 29.78
C ALA A 14 17.38 6.37 28.25
N ARG A 15 16.77 5.27 27.78
CA ARG A 15 16.57 5.03 26.33
C ARG A 15 15.69 6.09 25.68
N THR A 16 14.62 6.50 26.38
CA THR A 16 13.70 7.54 25.90
C THR A 16 14.43 8.87 25.79
N LEU A 17 15.23 9.26 26.79
CA LEU A 17 16.03 10.49 26.76
C LEU A 17 17.06 10.50 25.62
N ASN A 18 17.76 9.39 25.42
CA ASN A 18 18.72 9.27 24.31
C ASN A 18 18.01 9.45 22.96
N PHE A 19 16.86 8.79 22.77
CA PHE A 19 16.08 8.92 21.55
C PHE A 19 15.63 10.37 21.30
N LEU A 20 15.08 11.04 22.32
CA LEU A 20 14.66 12.44 22.19
C LEU A 20 15.83 13.34 21.81
N THR A 21 17.02 13.10 22.38
CA THR A 21 18.24 13.85 22.06
C THR A 21 18.72 13.58 20.63
N GLU A 22 18.79 12.31 20.20
CA GLU A 22 19.21 11.91 18.85
C GLU A 22 18.28 12.45 17.75
N HIS A 23 17.01 12.66 18.08
CA HIS A 23 15.99 13.17 17.18
C HIS A 23 15.67 14.66 17.36
N GLU A 24 16.46 15.39 18.16
CA GLU A 24 16.32 16.83 18.40
C GLU A 24 14.90 17.22 18.88
N ILE A 25 14.36 16.44 19.82
CA ILE A 25 13.04 16.63 20.41
C ILE A 25 13.22 17.22 21.81
N ASP A 26 13.16 18.54 21.90
CA ASP A 26 13.46 19.29 23.13
C ASP A 26 12.25 19.46 24.04
N SER A 27 11.03 19.28 23.52
CA SER A 27 9.80 19.48 24.28
C SER A 27 8.73 18.44 23.99
N TYR A 28 7.76 18.33 24.90
CA TYR A 28 6.60 17.46 24.71
C TYR A 28 5.74 17.87 23.49
N PRO A 29 5.46 19.17 23.24
CA PRO A 29 4.86 19.60 21.97
C PRO A 29 5.64 19.19 20.72
N ASP A 30 6.98 19.22 20.75
CA ASP A 30 7.79 18.76 19.60
C ASP A 30 7.60 17.26 19.37
N LEU A 31 7.53 16.47 20.45
CA LEU A 31 7.24 15.04 20.38
C LEU A 31 5.85 14.77 19.78
N GLU A 32 4.84 15.53 20.20
CA GLU A 32 3.49 15.42 19.63
C GLU A 32 3.47 15.78 18.15
N SER A 33 4.19 16.84 17.74
CA SER A 33 4.33 17.22 16.33
C SER A 33 4.96 16.10 15.51
N ARG A 34 6.08 15.54 15.97
CA ARG A 34 6.76 14.43 15.27
C ARG A 34 5.88 13.19 15.15
N VAL A 35 5.15 12.84 16.21
CA VAL A 35 4.19 11.71 16.18
C VAL A 35 3.09 11.97 15.15
N ALA A 36 2.55 13.20 15.11
CA ALA A 36 1.52 13.57 14.14
C ALA A 36 2.05 13.52 12.70
N GLU A 37 3.23 14.07 12.44
CA GLU A 37 3.92 14.05 11.14
C GLU A 37 4.14 12.62 10.64
N ILE A 38 4.68 11.74 11.48
CA ILE A 38 4.97 10.34 11.12
C ILE A 38 3.67 9.56 10.90
N THR A 39 2.64 9.84 11.70
CA THR A 39 1.32 9.22 11.52
C THR A 39 0.73 9.64 10.18
N ALA A 40 0.77 10.94 9.84
CA ALA A 40 0.32 11.44 8.55
C ALA A 40 1.10 10.79 7.39
N ALA A 41 2.43 10.78 7.45
CA ALA A 41 3.28 10.15 6.44
C ALA A 41 2.99 8.64 6.27
N SER A 42 2.76 7.93 7.38
CA SER A 42 2.38 6.51 7.36
C SER A 42 1.02 6.29 6.68
N THR A 43 0.03 7.13 6.98
CA THR A 43 -1.29 7.05 6.33
C THR A 43 -1.23 7.36 4.83
N GLU A 44 -0.43 8.35 4.43
CA GLU A 44 -0.22 8.72 3.03
C GLU A 44 0.50 7.60 2.27
N ALA A 45 1.58 7.05 2.83
CA ALA A 45 2.32 5.93 2.25
C ALA A 45 1.42 4.69 2.08
N ALA A 46 0.55 4.42 3.05
CA ALA A 46 -0.41 3.31 2.97
C ALA A 46 -1.44 3.54 1.84
N ALA A 47 -1.94 4.76 1.70
CA ALA A 47 -2.89 5.12 0.64
C ALA A 47 -2.25 5.03 -0.76
N ALA A 48 -1.02 5.53 -0.91
CA ALA A 48 -0.26 5.47 -2.15
C ALA A 48 0.03 4.02 -2.56
N LEU A 49 0.49 3.18 -1.62
CA LEU A 49 0.73 1.77 -1.85
C LEU A 49 -0.54 1.05 -2.31
N LYS A 50 -1.66 1.25 -1.62
CA LYS A 50 -2.95 0.65 -1.98
C LYS A 50 -3.44 1.10 -3.36
N ALA A 51 -3.23 2.36 -3.72
CA ALA A 51 -3.57 2.87 -5.04
C ALA A 51 -2.71 2.21 -6.13
N ALA A 52 -1.41 2.03 -5.89
CA ALA A 52 -0.51 1.35 -6.83
C ALA A 52 -0.88 -0.13 -7.00
N GLU A 53 -1.19 -0.84 -5.92
CA GLU A 53 -1.66 -2.23 -5.95
C GLU A 53 -2.95 -2.38 -6.76
N ARG A 54 -3.91 -1.47 -6.54
CA ARG A 54 -5.16 -1.45 -7.30
C ARG A 54 -4.89 -1.25 -8.80
N ARG A 55 -4.05 -0.27 -9.15
CA ARG A 55 -3.71 0.00 -10.56
C ARG A 55 -2.99 -1.19 -11.20
N LEU A 56 -2.10 -1.87 -10.49
CA LEU A 56 -1.46 -3.10 -10.97
C LEU A 56 -2.50 -4.19 -11.26
N ALA A 57 -3.48 -4.39 -10.37
CA ALA A 57 -4.54 -5.37 -10.59
C ALA A 57 -5.40 -5.03 -11.81
N GLU A 58 -5.79 -3.77 -11.97
CA GLU A 58 -6.53 -3.28 -13.14
C GLU A 58 -5.73 -3.49 -14.44
N MET A 59 -4.44 -3.16 -14.44
CA MET A 59 -3.55 -3.37 -15.58
C MET A 59 -3.34 -4.86 -15.90
N ALA A 60 -3.27 -5.74 -14.90
CA ALA A 60 -3.14 -7.18 -15.12
C ALA A 60 -4.36 -7.75 -15.86
N VAL A 61 -5.57 -7.30 -15.49
CA VAL A 61 -6.81 -7.65 -16.20
C VAL A 61 -6.77 -7.12 -17.64
N LEU A 62 -6.41 -5.85 -17.82
CA LEU A 62 -6.30 -5.25 -19.15
C LEU A 62 -5.30 -6.00 -20.05
N ILE A 63 -4.10 -6.33 -19.53
CA ILE A 63 -3.08 -7.10 -20.25
C ILE A 63 -3.64 -8.48 -20.64
N LYS A 64 -4.39 -9.14 -19.77
CA LYS A 64 -5.00 -10.44 -20.05
C LYS A 64 -6.05 -10.35 -21.17
N ASP A 65 -6.92 -9.35 -21.13
CA ASP A 65 -7.96 -9.16 -22.14
C ASP A 65 -7.35 -8.82 -23.51
N VAL A 66 -6.37 -7.91 -23.55
CA VAL A 66 -5.64 -7.58 -24.78
C VAL A 66 -4.90 -8.80 -25.34
N THR A 67 -4.26 -9.60 -24.47
CA THR A 67 -3.57 -10.83 -24.88
C THR A 67 -4.56 -11.83 -25.47
N THR A 68 -5.69 -12.06 -24.80
CA THR A 68 -6.75 -12.98 -25.25
C THR A 68 -7.31 -12.55 -26.61
N CYS A 69 -7.61 -11.26 -26.80
CA CYS A 69 -8.07 -10.75 -28.08
C CYS A 69 -7.03 -10.92 -29.19
N LYS A 70 -5.73 -10.72 -28.88
CA LYS A 70 -4.65 -10.86 -29.85
C LYS A 70 -4.44 -12.32 -30.27
N GLU A 71 -4.40 -13.24 -29.31
CA GLU A 71 -4.14 -14.66 -29.53
C GLU A 71 -5.31 -15.37 -30.23
N LEU A 72 -6.55 -15.02 -29.90
CA LEU A 72 -7.74 -15.67 -30.46
C LEU A 72 -8.23 -15.03 -31.77
N ARG A 73 -7.62 -13.92 -32.21
CA ARG A 73 -7.97 -13.24 -33.46
C ARG A 73 -7.94 -14.16 -34.70
N PRO A 74 -6.94 -15.03 -34.91
CA PRO A 74 -6.94 -15.95 -36.05
C PRO A 74 -8.13 -16.91 -36.04
N LEU A 75 -8.45 -17.51 -34.88
CA LEU A 75 -9.59 -18.41 -34.74
C LEU A 75 -10.93 -17.70 -35.01
N VAL A 76 -11.06 -16.45 -34.57
CA VAL A 76 -12.25 -15.63 -34.87
C VAL A 76 -12.35 -15.32 -36.37
N GLN A 77 -11.22 -15.09 -37.05
CA GLN A 77 -11.21 -14.91 -38.52
C GLN A 77 -11.61 -16.18 -39.25
N GLU A 78 -11.17 -17.36 -38.78
CA GLU A 78 -11.62 -18.65 -39.29
C GLU A 78 -13.12 -18.86 -39.07
N TYR A 79 -13.62 -18.57 -37.86
CA TYR A 79 -15.05 -18.62 -37.55
C TYR A 79 -15.88 -17.73 -38.48
N GLN A 80 -15.40 -16.53 -38.77
CA GLN A 80 -16.08 -15.59 -39.68
C GLN A 80 -16.19 -16.14 -41.11
N ARG A 81 -15.19 -16.89 -41.55
CA ARG A 81 -15.08 -17.50 -42.89
C ARG A 81 -15.67 -18.91 -42.98
N ALA A 82 -15.98 -19.55 -41.85
CA ALA A 82 -16.49 -20.91 -41.81
C ALA A 82 -17.83 -21.04 -42.53
N ALA A 83 -17.94 -22.08 -43.38
CA ALA A 83 -19.17 -22.39 -44.10
C ALA A 83 -20.30 -22.83 -43.14
N ASP A 84 -19.98 -23.70 -42.17
CA ASP A 84 -20.90 -24.07 -41.08
C ASP A 84 -20.46 -23.42 -39.75
N LYS A 85 -20.98 -22.21 -39.51
CA LYS A 85 -20.72 -21.47 -38.26
C LYS A 85 -21.30 -22.15 -37.03
N LYS A 86 -22.38 -22.95 -37.15
CA LYS A 86 -22.98 -23.63 -35.99
C LYS A 86 -22.07 -24.76 -35.53
N GLN A 87 -21.58 -25.57 -36.46
CA GLN A 87 -20.63 -26.64 -36.14
C GLN A 87 -19.31 -26.08 -35.62
N PHE A 88 -18.77 -25.02 -36.26
CA PHE A 88 -17.55 -24.37 -35.79
C PHE A 88 -17.70 -23.84 -34.37
N ARG A 89 -18.81 -23.13 -34.10
CA ARG A 89 -19.07 -22.58 -32.75
C ARG A 89 -19.16 -23.69 -31.71
N ARG A 90 -19.87 -24.79 -31.98
CA ARG A 90 -19.94 -25.95 -31.06
C ARG A 90 -18.56 -26.54 -30.75
N LYS A 91 -17.67 -26.58 -31.75
CA LYS A 91 -16.30 -27.10 -31.59
C LYS A 91 -15.39 -26.15 -30.79
N HIS A 92 -15.60 -24.85 -30.90
CA HIS A 92 -14.73 -23.80 -30.34
C HIS A 92 -15.42 -22.90 -29.31
N GLU A 93 -16.50 -23.38 -28.70
CA GLU A 93 -17.44 -22.57 -27.92
C GLU A 93 -16.75 -21.80 -26.79
N GLY A 94 -15.99 -22.50 -25.93
CA GLY A 94 -15.29 -21.87 -24.81
C GLY A 94 -14.31 -20.80 -25.25
N THR A 95 -13.56 -21.03 -26.34
CA THR A 95 -12.60 -20.07 -26.88
C THR A 95 -13.27 -18.83 -27.45
N LEU A 96 -14.39 -19.00 -28.15
CA LEU A 96 -15.16 -17.88 -28.68
C LEU A 96 -15.79 -17.05 -27.56
N ILE A 97 -16.30 -17.70 -26.50
CA ILE A 97 -16.83 -17.01 -25.31
C ILE A 97 -15.74 -16.17 -24.62
N LEU A 98 -14.53 -16.73 -24.45
CA LEU A 98 -13.39 -16.00 -23.87
C LEU A 98 -13.03 -14.76 -24.69
N TYR A 99 -12.98 -14.89 -26.01
CA TYR A 99 -12.72 -13.75 -26.90
C TYR A 99 -13.84 -12.69 -26.79
N GLU A 100 -15.10 -13.12 -26.84
CA GLU A 100 -16.26 -12.22 -26.75
C GLU A 100 -16.26 -11.44 -25.42
N ALA A 101 -15.96 -12.12 -24.30
CA ALA A 101 -15.85 -11.51 -22.99
C ALA A 101 -14.71 -10.48 -22.92
N ALA A 102 -13.50 -10.84 -23.37
CA ALA A 102 -12.35 -9.93 -23.39
C ALA A 102 -12.60 -8.72 -24.30
N ALA A 103 -13.15 -8.94 -25.51
CA ALA A 103 -13.46 -7.87 -26.45
C ALA A 103 -14.53 -6.92 -25.91
N LYS A 104 -15.54 -7.46 -25.20
CA LYS A 104 -16.58 -6.66 -24.54
C LYS A 104 -15.98 -5.82 -23.41
N ALA A 105 -15.14 -6.41 -22.54
CA ALA A 105 -14.49 -5.70 -21.45
C ALA A 105 -13.64 -4.52 -21.95
N LEU A 106 -12.84 -4.73 -23.02
CA LEU A 106 -12.06 -3.66 -23.64
C LEU A 106 -12.95 -2.54 -24.19
N LYS A 107 -14.08 -2.89 -24.82
CA LYS A 107 -15.03 -1.90 -25.34
C LYS A 107 -15.68 -1.08 -24.22
N GLU A 108 -16.06 -1.73 -23.12
CA GLU A 108 -16.65 -1.08 -21.94
C GLU A 108 -15.65 -0.12 -21.24
N GLN A 109 -14.35 -0.43 -21.31
CA GLN A 109 -13.28 0.48 -20.87
C GLN A 109 -13.00 1.62 -21.87
N GLY A 110 -13.73 1.71 -22.99
CA GLY A 110 -13.61 2.80 -23.97
C GLY A 110 -12.55 2.57 -25.05
N PHE A 111 -11.94 1.39 -25.14
CA PHE A 111 -10.96 1.11 -26.18
C PHE A 111 -11.64 0.89 -27.54
N GLN A 112 -11.39 1.81 -28.49
CA GLN A 112 -11.83 1.65 -29.89
C GLN A 112 -10.91 0.72 -30.70
N LYS A 113 -9.66 0.58 -30.27
CA LYS A 113 -8.63 -0.28 -30.87
C LYS A 113 -7.88 -1.00 -29.76
N LEU A 114 -7.34 -2.17 -30.07
CA LEU A 114 -6.48 -2.92 -29.13
C LEU A 114 -5.28 -2.06 -28.73
N PRO A 115 -5.07 -1.84 -27.42
CA PRO A 115 -3.85 -1.22 -26.91
C PRO A 115 -2.59 -1.98 -27.31
N ASP A 116 -1.46 -1.28 -27.30
CA ASP A 116 -0.15 -1.92 -27.48
C ASP A 116 0.18 -2.78 -26.25
N LEU A 117 0.17 -4.10 -26.47
CA LEU A 117 0.47 -5.09 -25.42
C LEU A 117 1.90 -4.97 -24.88
N TYR A 118 2.87 -4.59 -25.71
CA TYR A 118 4.25 -4.43 -25.26
C TYR A 118 4.38 -3.20 -24.36
N ALA A 119 3.77 -2.09 -24.75
CA ALA A 119 3.72 -0.88 -23.92
C ALA A 119 3.04 -1.15 -22.57
N LEU A 120 1.89 -1.84 -22.56
CA LEU A 120 1.19 -2.19 -21.33
C LEU A 120 2.04 -3.06 -20.39
N LYS A 121 2.75 -4.07 -20.93
CA LYS A 121 3.64 -4.92 -20.12
C LYS A 121 4.81 -4.14 -19.53
N ASN A 122 5.37 -3.18 -20.28
CA ASN A 122 6.43 -2.31 -19.79
C ASN A 122 5.93 -1.37 -18.68
N GLU A 123 4.78 -0.74 -18.87
CA GLU A 123 4.17 0.12 -17.84
C GLU A 123 3.86 -0.68 -16.57
N TYR A 124 3.31 -1.89 -16.71
CA TYR A 124 3.06 -2.78 -15.57
C TYR A 124 4.34 -3.10 -14.80
N LYS A 125 5.43 -3.42 -15.52
CA LYS A 125 6.72 -3.71 -14.90
C LYS A 125 7.26 -2.49 -14.13
N GLN A 126 7.22 -1.31 -14.74
CA GLN A 126 7.66 -0.07 -14.09
C GLN A 126 6.81 0.25 -12.85
N LEU A 127 5.50 0.08 -12.92
CA LEU A 127 4.62 0.29 -11.78
C LEU A 127 4.87 -0.73 -10.66
N ALA A 128 5.19 -1.98 -11.00
CA ALA A 128 5.54 -3.01 -10.01
C ALA A 128 6.83 -2.64 -9.27
N GLU A 129 7.85 -2.15 -9.98
CA GLU A 129 9.10 -1.65 -9.39
C GLU A 129 8.87 -0.44 -8.49
N GLN A 130 8.00 0.50 -8.90
CA GLN A 130 7.59 1.65 -8.07
C GLN A 130 6.83 1.20 -6.82
N LYS A 131 5.93 0.22 -6.94
CA LYS A 131 5.19 -0.36 -5.81
C LYS A 131 6.14 -0.97 -4.78
N ASP A 132 7.24 -1.60 -5.21
CA ASP A 132 8.25 -2.14 -4.28
C ASP A 132 9.04 -1.03 -3.55
N GLN A 133 9.19 0.15 -4.14
CA GLN A 133 9.73 1.32 -3.46
C GLN A 133 8.72 1.89 -2.45
N MET A 134 7.46 2.04 -2.84
CA MET A 134 6.37 2.48 -1.95
C MET A 134 6.17 1.53 -0.77
N GLN A 135 6.31 0.21 -1.00
CA GLN A 135 6.24 -0.80 0.05
C GLN A 135 7.33 -0.60 1.11
N ARG A 136 8.56 -0.26 0.68
CA ARG A 136 9.66 0.05 1.59
C ARG A 136 9.37 1.31 2.39
N GLN A 137 8.95 2.39 1.74
CA GLN A 137 8.57 3.64 2.41
C GLN A 137 7.46 3.44 3.44
N TYR A 138 6.42 2.66 3.11
CA TYR A 138 5.37 2.33 4.05
C TYR A 138 5.89 1.51 5.25
N ASN A 139 6.76 0.52 5.01
CA ASN A 139 7.35 -0.27 6.08
C ASN A 139 8.22 0.59 7.02
N ASP A 140 9.00 1.51 6.48
CA ASP A 140 9.83 2.43 7.24
C ASP A 140 8.96 3.41 8.06
N ALA A 141 7.95 4.02 7.44
CA ALA A 141 7.00 4.91 8.12
C ALA A 141 6.24 4.18 9.24
N LYS A 142 5.84 2.92 9.00
CA LYS A 142 5.19 2.08 10.01
C LYS A 142 6.12 1.75 11.17
N ARG A 143 7.40 1.48 10.90
CA ARG A 143 8.41 1.26 11.94
C ARG A 143 8.61 2.51 12.79
N GLN A 144 8.77 3.68 12.16
CA GLN A 144 8.90 4.96 12.86
C GLN A 144 7.66 5.26 13.71
N MET A 145 6.46 5.01 13.17
CA MET A 145 5.21 5.23 13.91
C MET A 145 5.14 4.38 15.18
N GLN A 146 5.60 3.13 15.13
CA GLN A 146 5.69 2.26 16.30
C GLN A 146 6.71 2.77 17.33
N GLU A 147 7.89 3.16 16.86
CA GLU A 147 8.98 3.65 17.71
C GLU A 147 8.60 4.96 18.43
N TYR A 148 8.11 5.95 17.69
CA TYR A 148 7.63 7.20 18.26
C TYR A 148 6.41 7.02 19.17
N GLY A 149 5.54 6.04 18.87
CA GLY A 149 4.43 5.68 19.75
C GLY A 149 4.90 5.15 21.12
N ILE A 150 5.94 4.31 21.14
CA ILE A 150 6.55 3.82 22.38
C ILE A 150 7.21 4.96 23.15
N ILE A 151 7.95 5.84 22.46
CA ILE A 151 8.59 7.00 23.07
C ILE A 151 7.56 7.92 23.71
N LYS A 152 6.47 8.23 23.01
CA LYS A 152 5.36 9.01 23.56
C LYS A 152 4.75 8.36 24.80
N GLN A 153 4.46 7.06 24.75
CA GLN A 153 3.92 6.34 25.92
C GLN A 153 4.86 6.37 27.12
N ASN A 154 6.17 6.29 26.91
CA ASN A 154 7.16 6.39 27.98
C ASN A 154 7.18 7.79 28.59
N VAL A 155 7.18 8.84 27.76
CA VAL A 155 7.14 10.24 28.23
C VAL A 155 5.84 10.53 28.98
N ASP A 156 4.68 10.12 28.44
CA ASP A 156 3.37 10.23 29.12
C ASP A 156 3.40 9.54 30.49
N GLY A 157 4.03 8.36 30.57
CA GLY A 157 4.20 7.60 31.80
C GLY A 157 5.06 8.32 32.84
N ILE A 158 6.17 8.92 32.42
CA ILE A 158 7.06 9.71 33.30
C ILE A 158 6.32 10.94 33.83
N LEU A 159 5.68 11.70 32.96
CA LEU A 159 4.92 12.91 33.33
C LEU A 159 3.80 12.60 34.33
N ARG A 160 3.12 11.45 34.19
CA ARG A 160 2.10 11.01 35.16
C ARG A 160 2.66 10.65 36.54
N THR A 161 3.93 10.29 36.63
CA THR A 161 4.59 9.89 37.88
C THR A 161 5.44 11.00 38.53
N ALA A 162 5.63 12.14 37.85
CA ALA A 162 6.36 13.28 38.39
C ALA A 162 5.52 13.96 39.51
N PRO A 163 6.03 14.10 40.75
CA PRO A 163 5.34 14.82 41.80
C PRO A 163 5.31 16.32 41.46
N GLY A 164 4.12 16.87 41.20
CA GLY A 164 3.98 18.24 40.68
C GLY A 164 2.56 18.76 40.48
N LYS A 165 1.63 18.46 41.40
CA LYS A 165 0.53 19.35 41.78
C LYS A 165 0.43 19.38 43.31
N GLU A 166 1.52 19.77 43.96
CA GLU A 166 1.44 20.44 45.25
C GLU A 166 1.11 21.91 44.95
N GLN A 167 -0.19 22.22 44.79
CA GLN A 167 -0.67 23.56 45.09
C GLN A 167 -0.92 23.56 46.61
N MET A 168 -0.11 24.29 47.38
CA MET A 168 -0.47 25.66 47.76
C MET A 168 -1.94 25.76 48.16
N GLN A 169 -2.23 25.29 49.37
CA GLN A 169 -3.22 25.94 50.22
C GLN A 169 -2.51 26.31 51.51
N GLU A 170 -1.77 27.42 51.47
CA GLU A 170 -1.69 28.28 52.64
C GLU A 170 -3.11 28.76 52.94
N ARG A 171 -3.68 28.24 54.02
CA ARG A 171 -4.25 29.00 55.16
C ARG A 171 -4.81 28.04 56.19
#